data_AF-A0ABD6DZ41-F1
#
_entry.id   AF-A0ABD6DZ41-F1
#
_cell.length_a   1.000
_cell.length_b   1.000
_cell.length_c   1.000
_cell.angle_alpha   90.00
_cell.angle_beta   90.00
_cell.angle_gamma   90.00
#
_symmetry.space_group_name_H-M   'P 1'
#
loop_
_entity.id
_entity.type
_entity.pdbx_description
1 polymer ?
#
loop_
_entity_poly.entity_id
_entity_poly.type
_entity_poly.pdbx_seq_one_letter_code
_entity_poly.pdbx_strand_id
1 'polypeptide(L)'
;MGAHTFFTRANGEDAKSAFSDAVEDAQYHYGQGGYTGTIAEKTSFTRIPDDEVGDTDPAEYASQLIDEQDSRIDSKWGPAGCIHVEEDTYLFFGWASA
;
A
#
# COMPACT_ATOMS: atom_id res chain seq x y z
N MET A 1 -5.52 -14.40 14.72
CA MET A 1 -4.56 -13.82 13.77
C MET A 1 -5.26 -12.68 13.05
N GLY A 2 -4.93 -11.44 13.39
CA GLY A 2 -5.62 -10.25 12.92
C GLY A 2 -5.15 -9.83 11.54
N ALA A 3 -5.77 -8.79 11.00
CA ALA A 3 -5.15 -7.93 9.99
C ALA A 3 -5.71 -6.53 10.15
N HIS A 4 -4.88 -5.55 9.82
CA HIS A 4 -5.27 -4.16 9.73
C HIS A 4 -5.14 -3.68 8.29
N THR A 5 -6.07 -2.84 7.88
CA THR A 5 -5.92 -2.05 6.65
C THR A 5 -4.88 -0.97 6.91
N PHE A 6 -4.00 -0.71 5.94
CA PHE A 6 -3.07 0.41 6.01
C PHE A 6 -3.18 1.27 4.76
N PHE A 7 -2.78 2.53 4.92
CA PHE A 7 -2.63 3.51 3.86
C PHE A 7 -1.34 4.28 4.13
N THR A 8 -0.42 4.28 3.18
CA THR A 8 0.88 4.91 3.32
C THR A 8 1.17 5.74 2.08
N ARG A 9 1.30 7.05 2.25
CA ARG A 9 1.82 7.93 1.19
C ARG A 9 3.34 7.97 1.27
N ALA A 10 3.99 7.85 0.13
CA ALA A 10 5.43 7.96 0.03
C ALA A 10 5.83 8.64 -1.28
N ASN A 11 6.99 9.28 -1.25
CA ASN A 11 7.55 9.99 -2.39
C ASN A 11 8.74 9.22 -2.93
N GLY A 12 8.95 9.30 -4.24
CA GLY A 12 10.16 8.78 -4.88
C GLY A 12 10.10 8.97 -6.39
N GLU A 13 11.26 8.97 -7.05
CA GLU A 13 11.39 9.15 -8.51
C GLU A 13 10.52 8.17 -9.30
N ASP A 14 10.22 7.02 -8.69
CA ASP A 14 9.29 6.03 -9.20
C ASP A 14 8.64 5.24 -8.05
N ALA A 15 7.52 4.56 -8.33
CA ALA A 15 6.79 3.79 -7.32
C ALA A 15 7.64 2.74 -6.59
N LYS A 16 8.66 2.16 -7.24
CA LYS A 16 9.50 1.16 -6.60
C LYS A 16 10.43 1.80 -5.58
N SER A 17 11.01 2.95 -5.91
CA SER A 17 11.82 3.75 -4.99
C SER A 17 10.97 4.21 -3.80
N ALA A 18 9.80 4.80 -4.05
CA ALA A 18 8.86 5.22 -3.01
C ALA A 18 8.40 4.06 -2.09
N PHE A 19 8.15 2.88 -2.67
CA PHE A 19 7.78 1.69 -1.92
C PHE A 19 8.91 1.21 -1.02
N SER A 20 10.13 1.13 -1.55
CA SER A 20 11.30 0.67 -0.81
C SER A 20 11.57 1.56 0.41
N ASP A 21 11.52 2.87 0.21
CA ASP A 21 11.72 3.84 1.29
C ASP A 21 10.62 3.74 2.35
N ALA A 22 9.35 3.61 1.92
CA ALA A 22 8.22 3.45 2.84
C ALA A 22 8.30 2.16 3.68
N VAL A 23 8.76 1.06 3.07
CA VAL A 23 8.99 -0.20 3.78
C VAL A 23 10.13 -0.07 4.77
N GLU A 24 11.26 0.53 4.38
CA GLU A 24 12.42 0.73 5.25
C GLU A 24 12.06 1.62 6.46
N ASP A 25 11.38 2.74 6.21
CA ASP A 25 10.90 3.66 7.26
C ASP A 25 9.95 2.96 8.24
N ALA A 26 8.96 2.22 7.71
CA ALA A 26 8.03 1.48 8.56
C ALA A 26 8.74 0.37 9.37
N GLN A 27 9.73 -0.31 8.78
CA GLN A 27 10.52 -1.32 9.48
C GLN A 27 11.40 -0.71 10.56
N TYR A 28 11.94 0.49 10.33
CA TYR A 28 12.70 1.24 11.33
C TYR A 28 11.82 1.62 12.53
N HIS A 29 10.59 2.08 12.28
CA HIS A 29 9.67 2.56 13.32
C HIS A 29 8.92 1.45 14.06
N TYR A 30 8.48 0.40 13.36
CA TYR A 30 7.59 -0.64 13.91
C TYR A 30 8.26 -2.01 14.04
N GLY A 31 9.45 -2.18 13.47
CA GLY A 31 10.21 -3.42 13.49
C GLY A 31 9.93 -4.34 12.30
N GLN A 32 10.63 -5.48 12.29
CA GLN A 32 10.64 -6.46 11.19
C GLN A 32 10.13 -7.85 11.62
N GLY A 33 9.55 -7.96 12.83
CA GLY A 33 9.18 -9.25 13.43
C GLY A 33 7.95 -9.92 12.79
N GLY A 34 7.35 -9.27 11.81
CA GLY A 34 6.01 -9.57 11.34
C GLY A 34 4.94 -9.03 12.30
N TYR A 35 3.73 -8.83 11.81
CA TYR A 35 2.57 -8.37 12.59
C TYR A 35 2.58 -6.88 12.99
N THR A 36 3.26 -6.02 12.24
CA THR A 36 3.22 -4.57 12.49
C THR A 36 1.89 -3.93 12.12
N GLY A 37 1.08 -4.56 11.26
CA GLY A 37 -0.13 -3.97 10.68
C GLY A 37 0.15 -2.82 9.70
N THR A 38 1.37 -2.73 9.17
CA THR A 38 1.81 -1.63 8.28
C THR A 38 2.39 -2.14 6.96
N ILE A 39 2.82 -1.21 6.10
CA ILE A 39 3.57 -1.53 4.88
C ILE A 39 4.88 -2.30 5.13
N ALA A 40 5.44 -2.27 6.35
CA ALA A 40 6.64 -3.03 6.71
C ALA A 40 6.54 -4.54 6.42
N GLU A 41 5.31 -5.07 6.40
CA GLU A 41 4.99 -6.48 6.11
C GLU A 41 5.03 -6.82 4.61
N LYS A 42 5.10 -5.81 3.74
CA LYS A 42 4.95 -5.97 2.29
C LYS A 42 6.29 -6.14 1.62
N THR A 43 6.36 -7.11 0.70
CA THR A 43 7.56 -7.39 -0.10
C THR A 43 7.42 -6.94 -1.55
N SER A 44 6.20 -6.62 -1.98
CA SER A 44 5.87 -6.18 -3.34
C SER A 44 4.60 -5.35 -3.36
N PHE A 45 4.39 -4.66 -4.48
CA PHE A 45 3.17 -3.91 -4.77
C PHE A 45 2.67 -4.23 -6.18
N THR A 46 1.40 -3.95 -6.41
CA THR A 46 0.76 -3.96 -7.73
C THR A 46 0.23 -2.55 -8.02
N ARG A 47 0.46 -2.07 -9.25
CA ARG A 47 -0.06 -0.76 -9.66
C ARG A 47 -1.53 -0.89 -10.05
N ILE A 48 -2.34 0.00 -9.51
CA ILE A 48 -3.69 0.24 -9.96
C ILE A 48 -3.61 1.31 -11.08
N PRO A 49 -4.15 1.04 -12.28
CA PRO A 49 -4.14 1.99 -13.38
C PRO A 49 -4.83 3.30 -13.01
N ASP A 50 -4.27 4.42 -13.48
CA ASP A 50 -4.85 5.76 -13.32
C ASP A 50 -6.26 5.88 -13.93
N ASP A 51 -6.53 5.17 -15.03
CA ASP A 51 -7.84 5.15 -15.67
C ASP A 51 -8.92 4.43 -14.82
N GLU A 52 -8.52 3.47 -13.97
CA GLU A 52 -9.43 2.82 -13.03
C GLU A 52 -9.82 3.76 -11.88
N VAL A 53 -8.90 4.61 -11.43
CA VAL A 53 -9.15 5.61 -10.37
C VAL A 53 -10.03 6.74 -10.92
N GLY A 54 -9.74 7.20 -12.14
CA GLY A 54 -10.45 8.29 -12.80
C GLY A 54 -10.36 9.60 -12.01
N ASP A 55 -11.49 10.28 -11.82
CA ASP A 55 -11.60 11.52 -11.05
C ASP A 55 -11.82 11.28 -9.53
N THR A 56 -11.79 10.02 -9.08
CA THR A 56 -12.02 9.67 -7.67
C THR A 56 -10.78 10.00 -6.84
N ASP A 57 -10.97 10.40 -5.58
CA ASP A 57 -9.83 10.52 -4.66
C ASP A 57 -9.11 9.16 -4.52
N PRO A 58 -7.77 9.11 -4.65
CA PRO A 58 -7.00 7.87 -4.54
C PRO A 58 -7.24 7.07 -3.26
N ALA A 59 -7.47 7.74 -2.12
CA ALA A 59 -7.72 7.06 -0.86
C ALA A 59 -9.16 6.52 -0.77
N GLU A 60 -10.14 7.24 -1.35
CA GLU A 60 -11.50 6.72 -1.51
C GLU A 60 -11.51 5.46 -2.40
N TYR A 61 -10.85 5.50 -3.56
CA TYR A 61 -10.78 4.34 -4.44
C TYR A 61 -10.01 3.16 -3.81
N ALA A 62 -8.89 3.43 -3.14
CA ALA A 62 -8.17 2.42 -2.37
C ALA A 62 -9.05 1.76 -1.29
N SER A 63 -9.86 2.55 -0.58
CA SER A 63 -10.78 2.06 0.43
C SER A 63 -11.85 1.15 -0.17
N GLN A 64 -12.38 1.52 -1.35
CA GLN A 64 -13.32 0.71 -2.09
C GLN A 64 -12.71 -0.66 -2.46
N LEU A 65 -11.50 -0.68 -3.03
CA LEU A 65 -10.83 -1.94 -3.40
C LEU A 65 -10.59 -2.87 -2.20
N ILE A 66 -10.31 -2.29 -1.03
CA ILE A 66 -10.18 -3.05 0.23
C ILE A 66 -11.52 -3.66 0.65
N ASP A 67 -12.61 -2.88 0.62
CA ASP A 67 -13.97 -3.33 1.00
C ASP A 67 -14.48 -4.42 0.06
N GLU A 68 -14.23 -4.26 -1.24
CA GLU A 68 -14.57 -5.22 -2.29
C GLU A 68 -13.69 -6.48 -2.27
N GLN A 69 -12.66 -6.53 -1.41
CA GLN A 69 -11.67 -7.60 -1.35
C GLN A 69 -11.07 -7.89 -2.73
N ASP A 70 -10.63 -6.83 -3.44
CA ASP A 70 -10.02 -6.97 -4.74
C ASP A 70 -8.84 -7.95 -4.68
N SER A 71 -8.90 -8.99 -5.52
CA SER A 71 -7.91 -10.09 -5.56
C SER A 71 -6.46 -9.65 -5.81
N ARG A 72 -6.26 -8.40 -6.28
CA ARG A 72 -4.93 -7.83 -6.46
C ARG A 72 -4.29 -7.42 -5.12
N ILE A 73 -5.08 -7.19 -4.07
CA ILE A 73 -4.63 -6.57 -2.80
C ILE A 73 -5.19 -7.23 -1.52
N ASP A 74 -5.98 -8.31 -1.64
CA ASP A 74 -6.63 -9.03 -0.54
C ASP A 74 -5.66 -9.79 0.40
N SER A 75 -4.44 -10.06 -0.09
CA SER A 75 -3.41 -10.79 0.67
C SER A 75 -2.77 -9.93 1.77
N LYS A 76 -2.81 -10.43 3.01
CA LYS A 76 -2.12 -9.84 4.18
C LYS A 76 -0.60 -9.77 4.01
N TRP A 77 -0.01 -10.68 3.23
CA TRP A 77 1.45 -10.81 3.03
C TRP A 77 1.95 -10.13 1.76
N GLY A 78 1.02 -9.67 0.92
CA GLY A 78 1.34 -8.95 -0.31
C GLY A 78 0.81 -9.64 -1.57
N PRO A 79 0.71 -8.88 -2.68
CA PRO A 79 1.21 -7.51 -2.83
C PRO A 79 0.35 -6.43 -2.15
N ALA A 80 0.92 -5.24 -1.93
CA ALA A 80 0.17 -4.02 -1.62
C ALA A 80 -0.44 -3.42 -2.89
N GLY A 81 -1.53 -2.67 -2.78
CA GLY A 81 -1.99 -1.78 -3.84
C GLY A 81 -1.13 -0.53 -3.93
N CYS A 82 -0.97 0.03 -5.12
CA CYS A 82 -0.26 1.27 -5.38
C CYS A 82 -1.07 2.13 -6.37
N ILE A 83 -1.48 3.32 -5.95
CA ILE A 83 -2.09 4.34 -6.81
C ILE A 83 -1.12 5.52 -6.92
N HIS A 84 -0.92 6.03 -8.14
CA HIS A 84 -0.23 7.30 -8.35
C HIS A 84 -1.17 8.45 -7.98
N VAL A 85 -0.69 9.39 -7.17
CA VAL A 85 -1.50 10.52 -6.68
C VAL A 85 -1.21 11.76 -7.51
N GLU A 86 0.02 12.25 -7.44
CA GLU A 86 0.51 13.41 -8.18
C GLU A 86 2.04 13.41 -8.15
N GLU A 87 2.68 14.02 -9.16
CA GLU A 87 4.14 14.15 -9.25
C GLU A 87 4.87 12.83 -8.92
N ASP A 88 5.72 12.84 -7.90
CA ASP A 88 6.49 11.70 -7.39
C ASP A 88 5.84 11.05 -6.16
N THR A 89 4.54 11.29 -5.93
CA THR A 89 3.77 10.80 -4.77
C THR A 89 2.94 9.57 -5.13
N TYR A 90 3.06 8.54 -4.29
CA TYR A 90 2.35 7.27 -4.42
C TYR A 90 1.60 6.92 -3.13
N LEU A 91 0.40 6.39 -3.28
CA LEU A 91 -0.40 5.82 -2.19
C LEU A 91 -0.29 4.29 -2.23
N PHE A 92 0.30 3.72 -1.19
CA PHE A 92 0.32 2.29 -0.93
C PHE A 92 -0.78 1.90 0.05
N PHE A 93 -1.47 0.79 -0.21
CA PHE A 93 -2.59 0.35 0.63
C PHE A 93 -2.79 -1.16 0.62
N GLY A 94 -3.64 -1.65 1.52
CA GLY A 94 -4.09 -3.05 1.54
C GLY A 94 -4.17 -3.61 2.95
N TRP A 95 -4.19 -4.92 3.06
CA TRP A 95 -4.19 -5.63 4.34
C TRP A 95 -2.79 -5.94 4.82
N ALA A 96 -2.49 -5.74 6.10
CA ALA A 96 -1.24 -6.17 6.72
C ALA A 96 -1.54 -7.06 7.93
N SER A 97 -0.71 -8.08 8.13
CA SER A 97 -0.83 -8.96 9.30
C SER A 97 -0.61 -8.17 10.60
N ALA A 98 -1.34 -8.51 11.65
CA ALA A 98 -1.27 -7.91 12.99
C ALA A 98 -1.67 -8.91 14.09
#